data_AF-F6I1H2-F1
#
_entry.id   AF-F6I1H2-F1
#
_cell.length_a   1.000
_cell.length_b   1.000
_cell.length_c   1.000
_cell.angle_alpha   90.00
_cell.angle_beta   90.00
_cell.angle_gamma   90.00
#
_symmetry.space_group_name_H-M   'P 1'
#
loop_
_entity.id
_entity.type
_entity.pdbx_description
1 polymer ?
#
loop_
_entity_poly.entity_id
_entity_poly.type
_entity_poly.pdbx_seq_one_letter_code
_entity_poly.pdbx_strand_id
1 'polypeptide(L)'
;MTALYYLLPRYALTLTFVLISNFNPKVGCVMKEFSENVTSNTLIITFAPSNDSFAFLNALEVVSIPNELISDDAITIMPSGNFKGLVTQASETVARVNMGGPTITSKNDTLWQAWFPD
;
A
#
# COMPACT_ATOMS: atom_id res chain seq x y z
N MET A 1 17.69 39.44 24.87
CA MET A 1 18.37 38.29 24.23
C MET A 1 17.27 37.47 23.60
N THR A 2 17.15 37.56 22.27
CA THR A 2 15.96 37.11 21.54
C THR A 2 16.44 36.30 20.35
N ALA A 3 15.89 35.10 20.17
CA ALA A 3 15.83 34.42 18.89
C ALA A 3 14.41 33.88 18.73
N LEU A 4 13.65 34.53 17.85
CA LEU A 4 12.35 34.11 17.36
C LEU A 4 12.59 32.92 16.42
N TYR A 5 12.07 31.73 16.74
CA TYR A 5 11.91 30.68 15.74
C TYR A 5 10.57 30.89 15.05
N TYR A 6 10.63 31.37 13.81
CA TYR A 6 9.49 31.54 12.94
C TYR A 6 8.81 30.18 12.72
N LEU A 7 7.51 30.11 13.00
CA LEU A 7 6.61 29.08 12.46
C LEU A 7 6.66 29.21 10.94
N LEU A 8 7.45 28.36 10.27
CA LEU A 8 7.35 28.23 8.81
C LEU A 8 6.06 27.47 8.48
N PRO A 9 5.14 28.06 7.72
CA PRO A 9 3.99 27.36 7.21
C PRO A 9 4.42 26.50 6.02
N ARG A 10 3.86 25.29 5.93
CA ARG A 10 3.81 24.43 4.74
C ARG A 10 5.16 23.83 4.29
N TYR A 11 5.59 22.77 4.97
CA TYR A 11 6.05 21.62 4.20
C TYR A 11 4.79 20.96 3.66
N ALA A 12 4.49 21.20 2.39
CA ALA A 12 3.65 20.27 1.65
C ALA A 12 4.46 18.97 1.58
N LEU A 13 4.25 18.06 2.54
CA LEU A 13 4.56 16.66 2.33
C LEU A 13 3.73 16.27 1.10
N THR A 14 4.40 16.13 -0.05
CA THR A 14 3.75 15.67 -1.28
C THR A 14 3.29 14.25 -1.02
N LEU A 15 2.02 14.11 -0.67
CA LEU A 15 1.41 12.79 -0.54
C LEU A 15 1.26 12.25 -1.96
N THR A 16 2.13 11.34 -2.35
CA THR A 16 2.11 10.76 -3.70
C THR A 16 0.87 9.90 -3.90
N PHE A 17 0.50 9.11 -2.89
CA PHE A 17 -0.67 8.24 -2.91
C PHE A 17 -1.44 8.30 -1.58
N VAL A 18 -2.77 8.25 -1.69
CA VAL A 18 -3.67 7.96 -0.56
C VAL A 18 -3.99 6.47 -0.63
N LEU A 19 -3.34 5.66 0.20
CA LEU A 19 -3.57 4.21 0.23
C LEU A 19 -4.94 3.85 0.83
N ILE A 20 -5.31 4.55 1.90
CA ILE A 20 -6.53 4.30 2.65
C ILE A 20 -7.11 5.65 3.08
N SER A 21 -8.43 5.81 2.94
CA SER A 21 -9.16 6.97 3.45
C SER A 21 -10.46 6.55 4.13
N ASN A 22 -10.93 7.34 5.11
CA ASN A 22 -12.17 7.10 5.87
C ASN A 22 -12.29 5.66 6.42
N PHE A 23 -11.17 5.08 6.83
CA PHE A 23 -11.11 3.69 7.25
C PHE A 23 -11.53 3.52 8.69
N ASN A 24 -12.56 2.70 8.88
CA ASN A 24 -13.07 2.31 10.18
C ASN A 24 -13.13 0.77 10.21
N PRO A 25 -12.08 0.10 10.74
CA PRO A 25 -12.06 -1.35 10.80
C PRO A 25 -13.18 -1.85 11.72
N LYS A 26 -13.93 -2.86 11.26
CA LYS A 26 -14.88 -3.59 12.11
C LYS A 26 -14.12 -4.42 13.14
N VAL A 27 -14.84 -4.93 14.14
CA VAL A 27 -14.27 -5.82 15.17
C VAL A 27 -13.54 -6.99 14.52
N GLY A 28 -12.25 -7.14 14.83
CA GLY A 28 -11.39 -8.19 14.29
C GLY A 28 -10.02 -7.66 13.87
N CYS A 29 -9.20 -8.55 13.32
CA CYS A 29 -7.93 -8.19 12.69
C CYS A 29 -8.19 -7.90 11.20
N VAL A 30 -7.77 -6.73 10.73
CA VAL A 30 -7.83 -6.35 9.32
C VAL A 30 -6.42 -6.13 8.82
N MET A 31 -6.02 -6.92 7.83
CA MET A 31 -4.76 -6.75 7.11
C MET A 31 -5.03 -6.00 5.81
N LYS A 32 -4.16 -5.04 5.49
CA LYS A 32 -4.18 -4.28 4.25
C LYS A 32 -2.80 -4.38 3.61
N GLU A 33 -2.76 -4.77 2.35
CA GLU A 33 -1.52 -5.01 1.61
C GLU A 33 -1.50 -4.10 0.39
N PHE A 34 -0.41 -3.33 0.24
CA PHE A 34 -0.21 -2.40 -0.86
C PHE A 34 1.11 -2.65 -1.54
N SER A 35 1.14 -2.43 -2.85
CA SER A 35 2.35 -2.45 -3.66
C SER A 35 2.52 -1.09 -4.34
N GLU A 36 3.69 -0.48 -4.11
CA GLU A 36 4.07 0.79 -4.71
C GLU A 36 5.50 0.73 -5.23
N ASN A 37 5.76 1.44 -6.32
CA ASN A 37 7.10 1.63 -6.82
C ASN A 37 7.78 2.81 -6.12
N VAL A 38 8.68 2.49 -5.18
CA VAL A 38 9.42 3.48 -4.42
C VAL A 38 10.75 3.79 -5.13
N THR A 39 10.82 4.93 -5.81
CA THR A 39 12.02 5.38 -6.54
C THR A 39 12.98 6.20 -5.67
N SER A 40 12.55 6.58 -4.48
CA SER A 40 13.35 7.31 -3.49
C SER A 40 14.02 6.35 -2.51
N ASN A 41 15.14 6.78 -1.91
CA ASN A 41 15.78 6.06 -0.81
C ASN A 41 14.98 6.13 0.50
N THR A 42 13.88 6.87 0.54
CA THR A 42 13.07 7.07 1.74
C THR A 42 11.60 6.88 1.42
N LEU A 43 10.96 5.97 2.18
CA LEU A 43 9.52 5.77 2.20
C LEU A 43 8.93 6.50 3.41
N ILE A 44 8.02 7.45 3.18
CA ILE A 44 7.33 8.21 4.22
C ILE A 44 5.88 7.73 4.29
N ILE A 45 5.49 7.13 5.41
CA ILE A 45 4.12 6.70 5.67
C ILE A 45 3.51 7.66 6.70
N THR A 46 2.43 8.32 6.32
CA THR A 46 1.76 9.32 7.16
C THR A 46 0.37 8.81 7.56
N PHE A 47 0.09 8.79 8.86
CA PHE A 47 -1.23 8.51 9.39
C PHE A 47 -1.92 9.82 9.75
N ALA A 48 -3.01 10.13 9.05
CA ALA A 48 -3.79 11.34 9.27
C ALA A 48 -5.18 10.95 9.79
N PRO A 49 -5.44 11.01 11.11
CA PRO A 49 -6.76 10.78 11.64
C PRO A 49 -7.73 11.89 11.20
N SER A 50 -9.02 11.54 11.11
CA SER A 50 -10.09 12.53 11.00
C SER A 50 -10.18 13.39 12.27
N ASN A 51 -10.85 14.54 12.18
CA ASN A 51 -11.10 15.41 13.34
C ASN A 51 -11.76 14.62 14.48
N ASP A 52 -11.31 14.89 15.71
CA ASP A 52 -11.79 14.24 16.94
C ASP A 52 -11.69 12.70 16.94
N SER A 53 -10.77 12.15 16.15
CA SER A 53 -10.48 10.72 16.07
C SER A 53 -9.00 10.43 16.32
N PHE A 54 -8.64 9.15 16.35
CA PHE A 54 -7.26 8.68 16.45
C PHE A 54 -6.96 7.66 15.36
N ALA A 55 -5.69 7.58 14.98
CA ALA A 55 -5.18 6.56 14.09
C ALA A 55 -4.23 5.65 14.87
N PHE A 56 -4.31 4.35 14.62
CA PHE A 56 -3.40 3.38 15.19
C PHE A 56 -3.12 2.28 14.18
N LEU A 57 -2.01 1.58 14.38
CA LEU A 57 -1.61 0.42 13.62
C LEU A 57 -1.00 -0.59 14.60
N ASN A 58 -1.31 -1.87 14.41
CA ASN A 58 -0.75 -2.93 15.25
C ASN A 58 0.63 -3.38 14.76
N ALA A 59 0.79 -3.51 13.44
CA ALA A 59 2.03 -3.93 12.82
C ALA A 59 2.16 -3.29 11.43
N LEU A 60 3.38 -2.92 11.06
CA LEU A 60 3.75 -2.47 9.73
C LEU A 60 4.86 -3.39 9.21
N GLU A 61 4.65 -3.97 8.04
CA GLU A 61 5.65 -4.78 7.36
C GLU A 61 5.97 -4.12 6.01
N VAL A 62 7.26 -4.01 5.70
CA VAL A 62 7.75 -3.46 4.44
C VAL A 62 8.67 -4.50 3.83
N VAL A 63 8.30 -5.01 2.65
CA VAL A 63 9.00 -6.07 1.94
C VAL A 63 9.32 -5.61 0.54
N SER A 64 10.58 -5.73 0.14
CA SER A 64 11.00 -5.46 -1.23
C SER A 64 10.57 -6.60 -2.14
N ILE A 65 9.92 -6.28 -3.26
CA ILE A 65 9.50 -7.25 -4.27
C ILE A 65 10.30 -7.06 -5.57
N PRO A 66 10.51 -8.11 -6.38
CA PRO A 66 11.13 -7.98 -7.69
C PRO A 66 10.26 -7.16 -8.65
N ASN A 67 10.90 -6.37 -9.53
CA ASN A 67 10.20 -5.56 -10.54
C ASN A 67 9.37 -6.39 -11.52
N GLU A 68 9.71 -7.67 -11.68
CA GLU A 68 9.06 -8.60 -12.60
C GLU A 68 7.68 -9.07 -12.11
N LEU A 69 7.34 -8.82 -10.84
CA LEU A 69 6.09 -9.30 -10.24
C LEU A 69 4.86 -8.57 -10.78
N ILE A 70 5.00 -7.28 -11.11
CA ILE A 70 3.93 -6.44 -11.66
C ILE A 70 4.44 -5.83 -12.96
N SER A 71 3.84 -6.23 -14.09
CA SER A 71 4.17 -5.64 -15.39
C SER A 71 3.67 -4.20 -15.49
N ASP A 72 4.36 -3.35 -16.25
CA ASP A 72 3.90 -1.99 -16.55
C ASP A 72 2.68 -1.96 -17.50
N ASP A 73 2.45 -3.08 -18.16
CA ASP A 73 1.47 -3.20 -19.24
C ASP A 73 0.23 -3.92 -18.71
N ALA A 74 -0.94 -3.40 -19.07
CA ALA A 74 -2.21 -4.06 -18.79
C ALA A 74 -3.16 -3.92 -19.99
N ILE A 75 -4.15 -4.82 -20.05
CA ILE A 75 -5.23 -4.75 -21.02
C ILE A 75 -6.47 -4.24 -20.30
N THR A 76 -7.07 -3.17 -20.81
CA THR A 76 -8.38 -2.72 -20.34
C THR A 76 -9.46 -3.56 -21.01
N ILE A 77 -10.48 -3.98 -20.26
CA ILE A 77 -11.53 -4.87 -20.78
C ILE A 77 -12.68 -4.06 -21.39
N MET A 78 -13.06 -2.93 -20.79
CA MET A 78 -14.20 -2.11 -21.19
C MET A 78 -13.91 -0.61 -21.03
N PRO A 79 -13.61 0.13 -22.11
CA PRO A 79 -13.38 -0.33 -23.49
C PRO A 79 -12.08 -1.16 -23.62
N SER A 80 -12.03 -2.01 -24.64
CA SER A 80 -10.83 -2.79 -24.95
C SER A 80 -9.67 -1.87 -25.34
N GLY A 81 -8.51 -2.04 -24.72
CA GLY A 81 -7.36 -1.19 -24.99
C GLY A 81 -6.11 -1.63 -24.25
N ASN A 82 -5.03 -0.89 -24.46
CA ASN A 82 -3.77 -1.08 -23.75
C ASN A 82 -3.60 0.04 -22.72
N PHE A 83 -3.15 -0.34 -21.54
CA PHE A 83 -2.75 0.58 -20.47
C PHE A 83 -1.24 0.41 -20.23
N LYS A 84 -0.55 1.55 -20.11
CA LYS A 84 0.88 1.67 -19.80
C LYS A 84 0.99 2.57 -18.57
N GLY A 85 1.89 2.24 -17.66
CA GLY A 85 2.07 2.99 -16.41
C GLY A 85 1.53 2.26 -15.19
N LEU A 86 1.26 0.95 -15.24
CA LEU A 86 0.76 0.21 -14.07
C LEU A 86 1.78 0.21 -12.92
N VAL A 87 3.08 0.18 -13.22
CA VAL A 87 4.13 0.26 -12.17
C VAL A 87 4.19 1.64 -11.50
N THR A 88 3.54 2.66 -12.06
CA THR A 88 3.46 4.00 -11.46
C THR A 88 2.24 4.18 -10.58
N GLN A 89 1.37 3.15 -10.47
CA GLN A 89 0.18 3.19 -9.64
C GLN A 89 0.41 2.43 -8.34
N ALA A 90 -0.14 2.95 -7.24
CA ALA A 90 -0.28 2.17 -6.02
C ALA A 90 -1.41 1.16 -6.18
N SER A 91 -1.14 -0.11 -5.85
CA SER A 91 -2.12 -1.20 -5.96
C SER A 91 -2.41 -1.80 -4.60
N GLU A 92 -3.69 -2.03 -4.28
CA GLU A 92 -4.13 -2.80 -3.12
C GLU A 92 -4.36 -4.26 -3.53
N THR A 93 -3.80 -5.20 -2.78
CA THR A 93 -4.09 -6.62 -2.98
C THR A 93 -5.46 -6.95 -2.38
N VAL A 94 -6.43 -7.23 -3.25
CA VAL A 94 -7.80 -7.59 -2.83
C VAL A 94 -7.98 -9.07 -2.49
N ALA A 95 -7.23 -9.94 -3.17
CA ALA A 95 -7.28 -11.39 -2.98
C ALA A 95 -5.97 -12.04 -3.45
N ARG A 96 -5.60 -13.14 -2.80
CA ARG A 96 -4.53 -14.05 -3.22
C ARG A 96 -5.08 -15.48 -3.20
N VAL A 97 -5.22 -16.05 -4.40
CA VAL A 97 -5.88 -17.34 -4.59
C VAL A 97 -4.91 -18.34 -5.17
N ASN A 98 -4.82 -19.52 -4.55
CA ASN A 98 -4.13 -20.70 -5.07
C ASN A 98 -5.15 -21.65 -5.70
N MET A 99 -5.48 -21.43 -6.98
CA MET A 99 -6.56 -22.17 -7.65
C MET A 99 -6.26 -23.66 -7.73
N GLY A 100 -7.17 -24.49 -7.21
CA GLY A 100 -7.03 -25.96 -7.19
C GLY A 100 -5.89 -26.49 -6.31
N GLY A 101 -5.24 -25.63 -5.53
CA GLY A 101 -4.15 -25.98 -4.62
C GLY A 101 -4.51 -25.79 -3.15
N PRO A 102 -3.66 -26.26 -2.21
CA PRO A 102 -3.88 -26.06 -0.78
C PRO A 102 -3.50 -24.63 -0.35
N THR A 103 -3.87 -24.25 0.88
CA THR A 103 -3.40 -22.99 1.48
C THR A 103 -1.87 -22.95 1.55
N ILE A 104 -1.29 -21.84 1.09
CA ILE A 104 0.13 -21.52 1.27
C ILE A 104 0.22 -20.45 2.35
N THR A 105 0.88 -20.77 3.46
CA THR A 105 1.08 -19.83 4.57
C THR A 105 2.26 -18.91 4.29
N SER A 106 2.28 -17.71 4.89
CA SER A 106 3.39 -16.75 4.78
C SER A 106 4.77 -17.35 5.08
N LYS A 107 4.86 -18.28 6.04
CA LYS A 107 6.12 -18.99 6.37
C LYS A 107 6.70 -19.80 5.19
N ASN A 108 5.85 -20.24 4.28
CA ASN A 108 6.20 -21.10 3.16
C ASN A 108 6.28 -20.31 1.84
N ASP A 109 6.12 -18.99 1.89
CA ASP A 109 6.18 -18.09 0.74
C ASP A 109 7.42 -17.20 0.84
N THR A 110 8.14 -17.01 -0.28
CA THR A 110 9.38 -16.24 -0.32
C THR A 110 9.17 -14.75 -0.06
N LEU A 111 7.96 -14.24 -0.27
CA LEU A 111 7.57 -12.85 -0.07
C LEU A 111 6.61 -12.67 1.13
N TRP A 112 6.52 -13.71 1.99
CA TRP A 112 5.65 -13.76 3.17
C TRP A 112 4.16 -13.56 2.88
N GLN A 113 3.72 -13.93 1.69
CA GLN A 113 2.32 -13.86 1.29
C GLN A 113 1.54 -15.11 1.73
N ALA A 114 0.25 -14.94 2.00
CA ALA A 114 -0.67 -16.04 2.21
C ALA A 114 -1.56 -16.23 0.97
N TRP A 115 -1.68 -17.46 0.49
CA TRP A 115 -2.52 -17.82 -0.65
C TRP A 115 -3.60 -18.79 -0.19
N PHE A 116 -4.86 -18.50 -0.53
CA PHE A 116 -6.01 -19.29 -0.10
C PHE A 116 -6.60 -20.07 -1.28
N PRO A 117 -7.15 -21.29 -1.06
CA PRO A 117 -7.89 -21.99 -2.11
C PRO A 117 -9.10 -21.17 -2.57
N ASP A 118 -9.58 -21.45 -3.79
CA ASP A 118 -10.81 -20.89 -4.34
C ASP A 118 -12.09 -21.42 -3.66
#